data_AF-A0AA36UJB7-F1
#
_entry.id   AF-A0AA36UJB7-F1
#
_cell.length_a   1.000
_cell.length_b   1.000
_cell.length_c   1.000
_cell.angle_alpha   90.00
_cell.angle_beta   90.00
_cell.angle_gamma   90.00
#
_symmetry.space_group_name_H-M   'P 1'
#
loop_
_entity.id
_entity.type
_entity.pdbx_description
1 polymer ?
#
loop_
_entity_poly.entity_id
_entity_poly.type
_entity_poly.pdbx_seq_one_letter_code
_entity_poly.pdbx_strand_id
1 'polypeptide(L)'
;MKIYGDGIYDNERADLVFIAYIEFSLKKIQEHIEWLENTNEICQAVLGYIDMLLFVSEKSPSDLTGRLKESEVAQWKNVFDDWFNRVEKKYQTNTKTPLELMLIFV
;
A
#
# COMPACT_ATOMS: atom_id res chain seq x y z
N MET A 1 -23.08 -2.17 19.36
CA MET A 1 -23.53 -2.81 18.11
C MET A 1 -24.81 -2.12 17.68
N LYS A 2 -24.63 -1.05 16.93
CA LYS A 2 -25.72 -0.28 16.35
C LYS A 2 -25.85 -0.66 14.88
N ILE A 3 -27.11 -0.79 14.46
CA ILE A 3 -27.52 -0.97 13.08
C ILE A 3 -28.39 0.25 12.79
N TYR A 4 -28.01 1.01 11.78
CA TYR A 4 -28.62 2.29 11.44
C TYR A 4 -29.49 2.18 10.16
N GLY A 5 -29.52 1.00 9.54
CA GLY A 5 -30.18 0.72 8.26
C GLY A 5 -29.94 -0.71 7.78
N ASP A 6 -30.33 -0.98 6.55
CA ASP A 6 -30.42 -2.34 5.98
C ASP A 6 -29.18 -2.71 5.16
N GLY A 7 -28.34 -1.72 4.85
CA GLY A 7 -27.12 -1.87 4.06
C GLY A 7 -25.91 -2.26 4.90
N ILE A 8 -24.88 -2.80 4.24
CA ILE A 8 -23.62 -3.17 4.91
C ILE A 8 -22.92 -1.95 5.54
N TYR A 9 -23.11 -0.75 5.01
CA TYR A 9 -22.50 0.48 5.54
C TYR A 9 -23.30 1.10 6.69
N ASP A 10 -24.49 0.57 6.98
CA ASP A 10 -25.32 1.02 8.08
C ASP A 10 -25.14 0.12 9.31
N ASN A 11 -23.96 -0.50 9.44
CA ASN A 11 -23.68 -1.51 10.44
C ASN A 11 -22.29 -1.34 11.04
N GLU A 12 -22.26 -1.02 12.34
CA GLU A 12 -21.03 -0.85 13.12
C GLU A 12 -20.10 -2.08 13.05
N ARG A 13 -20.64 -3.30 12.87
CA ARG A 13 -19.84 -4.53 12.70
C ARG A 13 -19.17 -4.62 11.34
N ALA A 14 -19.76 -4.04 10.30
CA ALA A 14 -19.19 -4.04 8.97
C ALA A 14 -18.08 -2.99 8.83
N ASP A 15 -18.19 -1.85 9.52
CA ASP A 15 -17.12 -0.85 9.61
C ASP A 15 -15.82 -1.48 10.14
N LEU A 16 -15.93 -2.34 11.15
CA LEU A 16 -14.79 -3.08 11.71
C LEU A 16 -14.08 -3.99 10.68
N VAL A 17 -14.78 -4.46 9.64
CA VAL A 17 -14.17 -5.28 8.59
C VAL A 17 -13.23 -4.43 7.75
N PHE A 18 -13.68 -3.24 7.31
CA PHE A 18 -12.85 -2.32 6.53
C PHE A 18 -11.63 -1.86 7.34
N ILE A 19 -11.82 -1.52 8.62
CA ILE A 19 -10.74 -1.18 9.54
C ILE A 19 -9.69 -2.30 9.61
N ALA A 20 -10.11 -3.56 9.77
CA ALA A 20 -9.19 -4.69 9.86
C ALA A 20 -8.34 -4.86 8.59
N TYR A 21 -8.92 -4.65 7.41
CA TYR A 21 -8.17 -4.73 6.15
C TYR A 21 -7.25 -3.52 5.94
N ILE A 22 -7.64 -2.32 6.36
CA ILE A 22 -6.75 -1.14 6.37
C ILE A 22 -5.53 -1.43 7.26
N GLU A 23 -5.76 -1.87 8.50
CA GLU A 23 -4.68 -2.18 9.45
C GLU A 23 -3.76 -3.30 8.94
N PHE A 24 -4.33 -4.34 8.32
CA PHE A 24 -3.57 -5.40 7.68
C PHE A 24 -2.67 -4.87 6.55
N SER A 25 -3.24 -4.06 5.64
CA SER A 25 -2.50 -3.48 4.51
C SER A 25 -1.38 -2.56 5.01
N LEU A 26 -1.65 -1.67 5.96
CA LEU A 26 -0.64 -0.79 6.57
C LEU A 26 0.52 -1.60 7.17
N LYS A 27 0.21 -2.65 7.94
CA LYS A 27 1.22 -3.53 8.51
C LYS A 27 2.06 -4.21 7.43
N LYS A 28 1.44 -4.72 6.37
CA LYS A 28 2.15 -5.40 5.28
C LYS A 28 3.02 -4.43 4.48
N ILE A 29 2.55 -3.22 4.22
CA ILE A 29 3.36 -2.19 3.58
C ILE A 29 4.60 -1.92 4.43
N GLN A 30 4.44 -1.68 5.73
CA GLN A 30 5.57 -1.41 6.62
C GLN A 30 6.58 -2.57 6.68
N GLU A 31 6.11 -3.82 6.83
CA GLU A 31 6.97 -5.01 6.80
C GLU A 31 7.79 -5.10 5.50
N HIS A 32 7.16 -4.79 4.37
CA HIS A 32 7.84 -4.81 3.08
C HIS A 32 8.78 -3.62 2.89
N ILE A 33 8.42 -2.43 3.36
CA ILE A 33 9.30 -1.25 3.34
C ILE A 33 10.58 -1.53 4.13
N GLU A 34 10.48 -2.06 5.35
CA GLU A 34 11.67 -2.42 6.17
C GLU A 34 12.55 -3.45 5.47
N TRP A 35 11.94 -4.42 4.78
CA TRP A 35 12.69 -5.38 3.98
C TRP A 35 13.41 -4.74 2.78
N LEU A 36 12.78 -3.75 2.14
CA LEU A 36 13.36 -3.01 1.01
C LEU A 36 14.57 -2.16 1.41
N GLU A 37 14.72 -1.77 2.67
CA GLU A 37 15.88 -0.98 3.11
C GLU A 37 17.22 -1.68 2.85
N ASN A 38 17.26 -3.01 2.94
CA ASN A 38 18.51 -3.77 2.94
C ASN A 38 18.65 -4.75 1.77
N THR A 39 17.55 -5.08 1.08
CA THR A 39 17.57 -6.06 -0.01
C THR A 39 18.02 -5.45 -1.33
N ASN A 40 18.60 -6.29 -2.20
CA ASN A 40 18.85 -5.98 -3.61
C ASN A 40 18.12 -6.98 -4.53
N GLU A 41 17.15 -7.71 -3.97
CA GLU A 41 16.28 -8.59 -4.72
C GLU A 41 15.16 -7.80 -5.41
N ILE A 42 14.79 -8.25 -6.61
CA ILE A 42 13.71 -7.69 -7.42
C ILE A 42 12.38 -8.14 -6.80
N CYS A 43 11.53 -7.19 -6.43
CA CYS A 43 10.29 -7.43 -5.67
C CYS A 43 9.33 -6.25 -5.88
N GLN A 44 8.03 -6.51 -6.05
CA GLN A 44 7.02 -5.45 -6.15
C GLN A 44 5.83 -5.68 -5.20
N ALA A 45 5.99 -6.53 -4.18
CA ALA A 45 4.91 -6.86 -3.24
C ALA A 45 4.36 -5.61 -2.53
N VAL A 46 5.22 -4.64 -2.19
CA VAL A 46 4.79 -3.38 -1.55
C VAL A 46 3.76 -2.63 -2.40
N LEU A 47 3.92 -2.61 -3.74
CA LEU A 47 2.97 -1.95 -4.65
C LEU A 47 1.61 -2.64 -4.62
N GLY A 48 1.59 -3.98 -4.57
CA GLY A 48 0.34 -4.73 -4.43
C GLY A 48 -0.38 -4.46 -3.11
N TYR A 49 0.34 -4.28 -2.00
CA TYR A 49 -0.28 -3.92 -0.72
C TYR A 49 -0.76 -2.47 -0.69
N ILE A 50 -0.08 -1.55 -1.37
CA ILE A 50 -0.57 -0.16 -1.56
C ILE A 50 -1.86 -0.17 -2.38
N ASP A 51 -1.92 -0.92 -3.47
CA ASP A 51 -3.13 -1.04 -4.30
C ASP A 51 -4.33 -1.58 -3.50
N MET A 52 -4.09 -2.61 -2.68
CA MET A 52 -5.10 -3.14 -1.76
C MET A 52 -5.54 -2.12 -0.70
N LEU A 53 -4.61 -1.31 -0.17
CA LEU A 53 -4.96 -0.23 0.77
C LEU A 53 -5.88 0.79 0.09
N LEU A 54 -5.56 1.20 -1.13
CA LEU A 54 -6.36 2.15 -1.91
C LEU A 54 -7.77 1.60 -2.16
N PHE A 55 -7.87 0.36 -2.65
CA PHE A 55 -9.14 -0.32 -2.91
C PHE A 55 -10.06 -0.34 -1.69
N VAL A 56 -9.53 -0.66 -0.51
CA VAL A 56 -10.32 -0.69 0.73
C VAL A 56 -10.67 0.74 1.19
N SER A 57 -9.73 1.69 1.03
CA SER A 57 -9.92 3.07 1.44
C SER A 57 -10.99 3.82 0.63
N GLU A 58 -11.25 3.43 -0.62
CA GLU A 58 -12.37 3.96 -1.41
C GLU A 58 -13.72 3.68 -0.75
N LYS A 59 -13.83 2.59 0.01
CA LYS A 59 -15.06 2.20 0.71
C LYS A 59 -15.15 2.81 2.11
N SER A 60 -14.01 3.12 2.73
CA SER A 60 -13.98 3.81 4.03
C SER A 60 -12.81 4.82 4.13
N PRO A 61 -12.93 6.00 3.51
CA PRO A 61 -11.85 6.98 3.47
C PRO A 61 -11.56 7.60 4.84
N SER A 62 -12.60 7.79 5.67
CA SER A 62 -12.45 8.33 7.02
C SER A 62 -11.63 7.42 7.94
N ASP A 63 -11.69 6.11 7.74
CA ASP A 63 -10.92 5.16 8.54
C ASP A 63 -9.42 5.22 8.23
N LEU A 64 -9.05 5.53 6.99
CA LEU A 64 -7.65 5.67 6.60
C LEU A 64 -7.04 6.97 7.12
N THR A 65 -7.74 8.11 6.99
CA THR A 65 -7.23 9.44 7.37
C THR A 65 -6.79 9.51 8.84
N GLY A 66 -7.44 8.76 9.73
CA GLY A 66 -7.07 8.68 11.14
C GLY A 66 -5.87 7.78 11.45
N ARG A 67 -5.42 6.96 10.49
CA ARG A 67 -4.45 5.87 10.70
C ARG A 67 -3.15 6.03 9.94
N LEU A 68 -3.15 6.75 8.81
CA LEU A 68 -1.97 6.95 7.97
C LEU A 68 -1.47 8.38 8.07
N LYS A 69 -0.20 8.56 8.47
CA LYS A 69 0.44 9.87 8.53
C LYS A 69 1.17 10.18 7.23
N GLU A 70 1.17 11.44 6.83
CA GLU A 70 1.95 11.91 5.67
C GLU A 70 3.45 11.59 5.80
N SER A 71 3.99 11.63 7.01
CA SER A 71 5.38 11.26 7.28
C SER A 71 5.70 9.80 6.96
N GLU A 72 4.76 8.88 7.19
CA GLU A 72 4.92 7.46 6.88
C GLU A 72 4.92 7.25 5.36
N VAL A 73 4.00 7.90 4.65
CA VAL A 73 3.97 7.88 3.18
C VAL A 73 5.28 8.42 2.57
N ALA A 74 5.79 9.53 3.12
CA ALA A 74 7.07 10.09 2.69
C ALA A 74 8.25 9.14 2.93
N GLN A 75 8.28 8.46 4.09
CA GLN A 75 9.28 7.42 4.38
C GLN A 75 9.18 6.29 3.36
N TRP A 76 7.99 5.76 3.13
CA TRP A 76 7.77 4.64 2.21
C TRP A 76 8.27 4.96 0.81
N LYS A 77 7.94 6.16 0.32
CA LYS A 77 8.42 6.65 -0.98
C LYS A 77 9.95 6.71 -1.02
N ASN A 78 10.58 7.29 -0.01
CA ASN A 78 12.05 7.42 0.02
C ASN A 78 12.75 6.05 0.01
N VAL A 79 12.25 5.10 0.81
CA VAL A 79 12.82 3.73 0.86
C VAL A 79 12.61 3.00 -0.46
N PHE A 80 11.42 3.11 -1.05
CA PHE A 80 11.13 2.50 -2.34
C PHE A 80 12.02 3.07 -3.45
N ASP A 81 12.15 4.40 -3.54
CA ASP A 81 12.98 5.06 -4.54
C ASP A 81 14.45 4.66 -4.39
N ASP A 82 14.98 4.62 -3.17
CA ASP A 82 16.35 4.19 -2.92
C ASP A 82 16.56 2.72 -3.33
N TRP A 83 15.67 1.81 -2.89
CA TRP A 83 15.71 0.41 -3.32
C TRP A 83 15.66 0.27 -4.84
N PHE A 84 14.72 0.98 -5.50
CA PHE A 84 14.55 0.92 -6.94
C PHE A 84 15.84 1.32 -7.65
N ASN A 85 16.48 2.42 -7.24
CA ASN A 85 17.76 2.86 -7.80
C ASN A 85 18.88 1.81 -7.63
N ARG A 86 18.90 1.05 -6.53
CA ARG A 86 19.89 -0.02 -6.31
C ARG A 86 19.67 -1.21 -7.25
N VAL A 87 18.41 -1.55 -7.57
CA VAL A 87 18.07 -2.74 -8.38
C VAL A 87 17.74 -2.44 -9.85
N GLU A 88 17.54 -1.17 -10.23
CA GLU A 88 17.10 -0.74 -11.57
C GLU A 88 17.97 -1.35 -12.69
N LYS A 89 19.29 -1.40 -12.49
CA LYS A 89 20.21 -1.98 -13.47
C LYS A 89 19.95 -3.48 -13.71
N LYS A 90 19.50 -4.22 -12.69
CA LYS A 90 19.09 -5.63 -12.82
C LYS A 90 17.75 -5.79 -13.55
N TYR A 91 16.86 -4.80 -13.44
CA TYR A 91 15.61 -4.75 -14.18
C TYR A 91 15.86 -4.54 -15.69
N GLN A 92 16.78 -3.65 -16.04
CA GLN A 92 17.13 -3.35 -17.43
C GLN A 92 17.75 -4.56 -18.15
N THR A 93 18.43 -5.47 -17.44
CA THR A 93 19.01 -6.68 -18.03
C THR A 93 18.02 -7.84 -18.17
N ASN A 94 16.95 -7.87 -17.36
CA ASN A 94 15.98 -8.97 -17.33
C ASN A 94 14.68 -8.71 -18.09
N THR A 95 14.40 -7.48 -18.51
CA THR A 95 13.20 -7.14 -19.29
C THR A 95 13.45 -5.96 -20.21
N LYS A 96 13.13 -6.10 -21.50
CA LYS A 96 13.03 -4.95 -22.41
C LYS A 96 11.91 -4.03 -21.89
N THR A 97 12.33 -2.89 -21.35
CA THR A 97 11.60 -1.63 -21.05
C THR A 97 10.44 -1.66 -20.02
N PRO A 98 10.75 -1.38 -18.73
CA PRO A 98 9.80 -1.08 -17.64
C PRO A 98 9.21 0.35 -17.62
N LEU A 99 9.61 1.24 -18.54
CA LEU A 99 9.20 2.66 -18.55
C LEU A 99 7.68 2.87 -18.73
N GLU A 100 6.95 1.89 -19.27
CA GLU A 100 5.50 1.98 -19.47
C GLU A 100 4.68 1.70 -18.20
N LEU A 101 5.24 0.98 -17.21
CA LEU A 101 4.52 0.62 -15.98
C LEU A 101 4.55 1.73 -14.91
N MET A 102 5.56 2.61 -14.94
CA MET A 102 5.64 3.75 -14.02
C MET A 102 4.62 4.86 -14.32
N LEU A 103 4.04 4.90 -15.52
CA LEU A 103 3.00 5.87 -15.90
C LEU A 103 1.60 5.52 -15.37
N ILE A 104 1.43 4.38 -14.69
CA ILE A 104 0.14 3.97 -14.11
C ILE A 104 -0.01 4.47 -12.66
N PHE A 105 1.08 4.83 -11.98
CA PHE A 105 1.08 5.12 -10.54
C PHE A 105 1.44 6.57 -10.16
N VAL A 106 1.51 7.51 -11.13
CA VAL A 106 1.66 8.96 -10.89
C VAL A 106 0.49 9.71 -11.48
#